data_AF-A0A2V5NZ12-F1
#
_entry.id   AF-A0A2V5NZ12-F1
#
_cell.length_a   1.000
_cell.length_b   1.000
_cell.length_c   1.000
_cell.angle_alpha   90.00
_cell.angle_beta   90.00
_cell.angle_gamma   90.00
#
_symmetry.space_group_name_H-M   'P 1'
#
loop_
_entity.id
_entity.type
_entity.pdbx_description
1 polymer ?
#
loop_
_entity_poly.entity_id
_entity_poly.type
_entity_poly.pdbx_seq_one_letter_code
_entity_poly.pdbx_strand_id
1 'polypeptide(L)'
;MFAAVITTIQEPTRGVVKLVQKLAECGGFLVVAGDKQGPAYFRSQHFAEGSQIDFLALADQQASEFDLARKLPFGSYSRKNVAYLHAIAAGAQLLYETDDDNAPLDSWQLRSESVTAARSLDPANGRWVNAYRYFSSKLIWPRGFPLSEIHSEVPETRLVSATRSPIQQGLANGSPDVDAVWRLILDETFTFGNGPSVVLQAGNWCPFNTQSTWWWPIAYPLLYLPSYCSFRMCDIWKSFIAQRCLWELG
;
A
#
# COMPACT_ATOMS: atom_id res chain seq x y z
N MET A 1 -12.99 -9.18 10.24
CA MET A 1 -11.60 -9.34 10.73
C MET A 1 -10.69 -8.45 9.89
N PHE A 2 -9.70 -7.76 10.48
CA PHE A 2 -8.83 -6.80 9.78
C PHE A 2 -7.36 -7.19 9.99
N ALA A 3 -6.56 -7.13 8.93
CA ALA A 3 -5.12 -7.40 9.03
C ALA A 3 -4.28 -6.31 8.38
N ALA A 4 -3.14 -5.98 9.00
CA ALA A 4 -2.06 -5.32 8.29
C ALA A 4 -1.06 -6.35 7.77
N VAL A 5 -0.44 -6.05 6.62
CA VAL A 5 0.53 -6.94 5.97
C VAL A 5 1.80 -6.18 5.66
N ILE A 6 2.93 -6.74 6.11
CA ILE A 6 4.28 -6.24 5.81
C ILE A 6 5.20 -7.38 5.36
N THR A 7 6.34 -7.01 4.78
CA THR A 7 7.50 -7.90 4.63
C THR A 7 8.67 -7.26 5.34
N THR A 8 9.63 -8.06 5.83
CA THR A 8 10.76 -7.54 6.58
C THR A 8 12.01 -8.39 6.42
N ILE A 9 13.16 -7.76 6.62
CA ILE A 9 14.47 -8.39 6.80
C ILE A 9 15.10 -8.06 8.16
N GLN A 10 14.36 -7.37 9.04
CA GLN A 10 14.89 -6.74 10.25
C GLN A 10 13.97 -7.00 11.45
N GLU A 11 14.51 -6.77 12.65
CA GLU A 11 13.73 -6.79 13.88
C GLU A 11 12.65 -5.68 13.88
N PRO A 12 11.58 -5.83 14.69
CA PRO A 12 10.48 -4.85 14.70
C PRO A 12 10.95 -3.41 14.92
N THR A 13 10.65 -2.54 13.96
CA THR A 13 10.96 -1.10 14.07
C THR A 13 10.02 -0.40 15.03
N ARG A 14 10.37 0.84 15.42
CA ARG A 14 9.45 1.72 16.17
C ARG A 14 8.15 1.98 15.41
N GLY A 15 8.22 2.06 14.08
CA GLY A 15 7.05 2.23 13.22
C GLY A 15 6.12 1.03 13.29
N VAL A 16 6.67 -0.19 13.22
CA VAL A 16 5.91 -1.43 13.39
C VAL A 16 5.32 -1.56 14.79
N VAL A 17 6.06 -1.21 15.85
CA VAL A 17 5.50 -1.19 17.22
C VAL A 17 4.27 -0.28 17.29
N LYS A 18 4.35 0.93 16.70
CA LYS A 18 3.21 1.85 16.66
C LYS A 18 2.05 1.30 15.81
N LEU A 19 2.34 0.62 14.70
CA LEU A 19 1.33 -0.07 13.90
C LEU A 19 0.62 -1.15 14.72
N VAL A 20 1.35 -2.02 15.41
CA VAL A 20 0.77 -3.07 16.26
C VAL A 20 -0.14 -2.48 17.34
N GLN A 21 0.24 -1.36 17.96
CA GLN A 21 -0.63 -0.65 18.91
C GLN A 21 -1.95 -0.20 18.26
N LYS A 22 -1.89 0.40 17.08
CA LYS A 22 -3.09 0.80 16.31
C LYS A 22 -3.95 -0.38 15.89
N LEU A 23 -3.35 -1.52 15.57
CA LEU A 23 -4.08 -2.75 15.25
C LEU A 23 -4.83 -3.26 16.48
N ALA A 24 -4.18 -3.31 17.65
CA ALA A 24 -4.81 -3.73 18.89
C ALA A 24 -6.01 -2.85 19.27
N GLU A 25 -5.91 -1.52 19.10
CA GLU A 25 -7.00 -0.57 19.32
C GLU A 25 -8.27 -0.86 18.49
N CYS A 26 -8.12 -1.47 17.30
CA CYS A 26 -9.22 -1.77 16.39
C CYS A 26 -9.50 -3.27 16.21
N GLY A 27 -8.91 -4.13 17.05
CA GLY A 27 -9.09 -5.59 16.97
C GLY A 27 -8.52 -6.22 15.69
N GLY A 28 -7.48 -5.61 15.12
CA GLY A 28 -6.73 -6.15 13.99
C GLY A 28 -5.50 -6.94 14.39
N PHE A 29 -4.90 -7.61 13.41
CA PHE A 29 -3.66 -8.38 13.58
C PHE A 29 -2.63 -8.05 12.50
N LEU A 30 -1.36 -8.34 12.77
CA LEU A 30 -0.26 -8.11 11.83
C LEU A 30 0.20 -9.44 11.22
N VAL A 31 0.30 -9.52 9.90
CA VAL A 31 0.98 -10.63 9.21
C VAL A 31 2.29 -10.12 8.61
N VAL A 32 3.37 -10.85 8.89
CA VAL A 32 4.74 -10.44 8.55
C VAL A 32 5.41 -11.55 7.77
N ALA A 33 5.72 -11.29 6.49
CA ALA A 33 6.59 -12.18 5.71
C ALA A 33 8.07 -11.84 5.95
N GLY A 34 8.80 -12.72 6.64
CA GLY A 34 10.26 -12.63 6.71
C GLY A 34 10.94 -13.01 5.39
N ASP A 35 12.23 -12.71 5.26
CA ASP A 35 13.02 -13.14 4.11
C ASP A 35 14.45 -13.56 4.55
N LYS A 36 15.31 -13.90 3.58
CA LYS A 36 16.61 -14.57 3.76
C LYS A 36 17.52 -13.91 4.81
N GLN A 37 17.48 -12.59 4.95
CA GLN A 37 18.34 -11.88 5.91
C GLN A 37 17.81 -11.92 7.35
N GLY A 38 16.58 -12.37 7.56
CA GLY A 38 15.97 -12.51 8.88
C GLY A 38 14.66 -11.72 9.01
N PRO A 39 14.21 -11.48 10.24
CA PRO A 39 14.70 -12.10 11.46
C PRO A 39 14.22 -13.57 11.56
N ALA A 40 14.76 -14.35 12.50
CA ALA A 40 14.27 -15.71 12.75
C ALA A 40 12.96 -15.72 13.57
N TYR A 41 12.75 -14.66 14.34
CA TYR A 41 11.56 -14.42 15.15
C TYR A 41 11.20 -12.94 15.04
N PHE A 42 9.92 -12.60 15.15
CA PHE A 42 9.47 -11.21 15.11
C PHE A 42 8.86 -10.82 16.46
N ARG A 43 9.71 -10.40 17.40
CA ARG A 43 9.33 -10.14 18.80
C ARG A 43 9.86 -8.80 19.28
N SER A 44 9.10 -8.13 20.13
CA SER A 44 9.52 -6.89 20.78
C SER A 44 8.88 -6.80 22.16
N GLN A 45 9.65 -6.34 23.15
CA GLN A 45 9.13 -6.03 24.49
C GLN A 45 8.10 -4.89 24.49
N HIS A 46 8.01 -4.15 23.39
CA HIS A 46 7.09 -3.02 23.23
C HIS A 46 5.77 -3.39 22.55
N PHE A 47 5.61 -4.65 22.10
CA PHE A 47 4.31 -5.13 21.66
C PHE A 47 3.38 -5.24 22.87
N ALA A 48 2.17 -4.70 22.73
CA ALA A 48 1.18 -4.76 23.80
C ALA A 48 0.77 -6.22 24.07
N GLU A 49 0.49 -6.54 25.33
CA GLU A 49 -0.05 -7.86 25.69
C GLU A 49 -1.33 -8.14 24.89
N GLY A 50 -1.47 -9.37 24.37
CA GLY A 50 -2.59 -9.75 23.51
C GLY A 50 -2.50 -9.28 22.06
N SER A 51 -1.42 -8.59 21.65
CA SER A 51 -1.19 -8.27 20.22
C SER A 51 -1.09 -9.55 19.39
N GLN A 52 -1.87 -9.64 18.32
CA GLN A 52 -1.84 -10.77 17.40
C GLN A 52 -0.88 -10.47 16.24
N ILE A 53 0.19 -11.25 16.16
CA ILE A 53 1.25 -11.10 15.14
C ILE A 53 1.59 -12.48 14.58
N ASP A 54 1.30 -12.67 13.31
CA ASP A 54 1.64 -13.87 12.55
C ASP A 54 2.93 -13.62 11.77
N PHE A 55 4.04 -14.10 12.32
CA PHE A 55 5.32 -14.06 11.63
C PHE A 55 5.53 -15.34 10.81
N LEU A 56 5.70 -15.17 9.50
CA LEU A 56 5.96 -16.25 8.56
C LEU A 56 7.45 -16.24 8.24
N ALA A 57 8.24 -17.06 8.97
CA ALA A 57 9.63 -17.27 8.61
C ALA A 57 9.70 -17.97 7.24
N LEU A 58 10.86 -17.89 6.57
CA LEU A 58 10.98 -18.39 5.21
C LEU A 58 10.65 -19.89 5.10
N ALA A 59 11.04 -20.68 6.11
CA ALA A 59 10.71 -22.11 6.18
C ALA A 59 9.20 -22.34 6.32
N ASP A 60 8.52 -21.56 7.16
CA ASP A 60 7.07 -21.64 7.36
C ASP A 60 6.31 -21.25 6.09
N GLN A 61 6.79 -20.21 5.37
CA GLN A 61 6.25 -19.86 4.05
C GLN A 61 6.37 -21.04 3.08
N GLN A 62 7.52 -21.69 2.99
CA GLN A 62 7.73 -22.82 2.06
C GLN A 62 6.92 -24.06 2.44
N ALA A 63 6.70 -24.28 3.74
CA ALA A 63 5.90 -25.37 4.29
C ALA A 63 4.38 -25.10 4.23
N SER A 64 3.96 -23.86 3.98
CA SER A 64 2.55 -23.50 3.85
C SER A 64 1.85 -24.20 2.68
N GLU A 65 0.52 -24.17 2.69
CA GLU A 65 -0.31 -24.68 1.59
C GLU A 65 -0.18 -23.87 0.29
N PHE A 66 0.42 -22.68 0.34
CA PHE A 66 0.51 -21.79 -0.82
C PHE A 66 1.62 -22.21 -1.78
N ASP A 67 1.24 -22.75 -2.93
CA ASP A 67 2.17 -23.08 -4.02
C ASP A 67 3.06 -21.92 -4.45
N LEU A 68 2.54 -20.69 -4.36
CA LEU A 68 3.28 -19.49 -4.68
C LEU A 68 4.54 -19.36 -3.80
N ALA A 69 4.47 -19.71 -2.52
CA ALA A 69 5.60 -19.57 -1.59
C ALA A 69 6.83 -20.38 -2.01
N ARG A 70 6.64 -21.51 -2.69
CA ARG A 70 7.74 -22.34 -3.25
C ARG A 70 8.31 -21.78 -4.55
N LYS A 71 7.56 -20.93 -5.27
CA LYS A 71 7.94 -20.37 -6.57
C LYS A 71 8.60 -18.99 -6.46
N LEU A 72 8.28 -18.22 -5.41
CA LEU A 72 8.82 -16.88 -5.23
C LEU A 72 10.36 -16.90 -5.08
N PRO A 73 11.08 -15.87 -5.56
CA PRO A 73 12.51 -15.73 -5.28
C PRO A 73 12.77 -15.39 -3.80
N PHE A 74 13.98 -15.67 -3.32
CA PHE A 74 14.47 -15.19 -2.02
C PHE A 74 15.04 -13.78 -2.14
N GLY A 75 15.08 -13.03 -1.03
CA GLY A 75 15.56 -11.64 -1.02
C GLY A 75 14.70 -10.74 -1.90
N SER A 76 13.39 -10.96 -1.91
CA SER A 76 12.45 -10.30 -2.81
C SER A 76 11.24 -9.79 -2.06
N TYR A 77 10.89 -8.54 -2.34
CA TYR A 77 9.66 -7.90 -1.86
C TYR A 77 8.40 -8.72 -2.08
N SER A 78 8.38 -9.48 -3.18
CA SER A 78 7.24 -10.27 -3.60
C SER A 78 6.89 -11.39 -2.61
N ARG A 79 7.75 -11.67 -1.62
CA ARG A 79 7.42 -12.52 -0.47
C ARG A 79 6.23 -12.01 0.34
N LYS A 80 5.94 -10.71 0.28
CA LYS A 80 4.70 -10.11 0.80
C LYS A 80 3.43 -10.78 0.26
N ASN A 81 3.47 -11.36 -0.96
CA ASN A 81 2.35 -12.13 -1.49
C ASN A 81 1.93 -13.29 -0.58
N VAL A 82 2.88 -13.95 0.10
CA VAL A 82 2.56 -15.06 1.02
C VAL A 82 1.81 -14.53 2.24
N ALA A 83 2.20 -13.36 2.76
CA ALA A 83 1.50 -12.74 3.86
C ALA A 83 0.08 -12.26 3.47
N TYR A 84 -0.13 -11.79 2.24
CA TYR A 84 -1.50 -11.54 1.74
C TYR A 84 -2.33 -12.81 1.75
N LEU A 85 -1.82 -13.91 1.18
CA LEU A 85 -2.53 -15.18 1.13
C LEU A 85 -2.86 -15.72 2.52
N HIS A 86 -1.90 -15.64 3.46
CA HIS A 86 -2.10 -16.04 4.85
C HIS A 86 -3.19 -15.21 5.53
N ALA A 87 -3.17 -13.88 5.38
CA ALA A 87 -4.19 -13.01 5.96
C ALA A 87 -5.59 -13.28 5.37
N ILE A 88 -5.67 -13.55 4.06
CA ILE A 88 -6.91 -13.91 3.37
C ILE A 88 -7.43 -15.26 3.87
N ALA A 89 -6.56 -16.27 4.01
CA ALA A 89 -6.91 -17.59 4.53
C ALA A 89 -7.40 -17.52 5.99
N ALA A 90 -6.86 -16.60 6.78
CA ALA A 90 -7.33 -16.29 8.13
C ALA A 90 -8.69 -15.54 8.18
N GLY A 91 -9.27 -15.19 7.03
CA GLY A 91 -10.58 -14.55 6.94
C GLY A 91 -10.55 -13.02 7.06
N ALA A 92 -9.43 -12.37 6.76
CA ALA A 92 -9.35 -10.91 6.72
C ALA A 92 -10.35 -10.32 5.70
N GLN A 93 -11.26 -9.48 6.18
CA GLN A 93 -12.28 -8.75 5.40
C GLN A 93 -11.82 -7.34 5.02
N LEU A 94 -10.65 -6.93 5.49
CA LEU A 94 -9.98 -5.69 5.14
C LEU A 94 -8.48 -5.92 5.33
N LEU A 95 -7.70 -5.53 4.34
CA LEU A 95 -6.24 -5.57 4.41
C LEU A 95 -5.66 -4.17 4.32
N TYR A 96 -4.67 -3.89 5.17
CA TYR A 96 -3.82 -2.71 5.07
C TYR A 96 -2.39 -3.14 4.74
N GLU A 97 -1.88 -2.79 3.57
CA GLU A 97 -0.48 -3.04 3.21
C GLU A 97 0.39 -1.82 3.50
N THR A 98 1.55 -2.08 4.09
CA THR A 98 2.58 -1.07 4.37
C THR A 98 3.96 -1.73 4.39
N ASP A 99 5.00 -0.92 4.62
CA ASP A 99 6.38 -1.37 4.80
C ASP A 99 6.79 -1.23 6.27
N ASP A 100 7.81 -1.98 6.67
CA ASP A 100 8.28 -2.05 8.06
C ASP A 100 9.12 -0.83 8.49
N ASP A 101 9.51 0.03 7.55
CA ASP A 101 10.14 1.33 7.76
C ASP A 101 9.12 2.50 7.84
N ASN A 102 7.83 2.23 7.61
CA ASN A 102 6.76 3.21 7.80
C ASN A 102 6.22 3.22 9.23
N ALA A 103 5.66 4.37 9.63
CA ALA A 103 4.96 4.54 10.88
C ALA A 103 3.59 5.20 10.64
N PRO A 104 2.50 4.68 11.25
CA PRO A 104 1.21 5.35 11.17
C PRO A 104 1.28 6.72 11.84
N LEU A 105 0.58 7.70 11.26
CA LEU A 105 0.30 8.97 11.92
C LEU A 105 -0.67 8.76 13.09
N ASP A 106 -0.75 9.74 13.99
CA ASP A 106 -1.71 9.67 15.10
C ASP A 106 -3.17 9.70 14.60
N SER A 107 -3.39 10.32 13.44
CA SER A 107 -4.68 10.34 12.72
C SER A 107 -4.98 9.07 11.93
N TRP A 108 -4.11 8.06 11.97
CA TRP A 108 -4.38 6.78 11.31
C TRP A 108 -5.59 6.11 11.95
N GLN A 109 -6.51 5.65 11.10
CA GLN A 109 -7.76 5.01 11.52
C GLN A 109 -8.21 3.99 10.48
N LEU A 110 -9.04 3.05 10.93
CA LEU A 110 -9.70 2.09 10.06
C LEU A 110 -10.53 2.82 8.99
N ARG A 111 -10.46 2.34 7.75
CA ARG A 111 -11.22 2.92 6.64
C ARG A 111 -12.51 2.17 6.36
N SER A 112 -13.46 2.86 5.75
CA SER A 112 -14.66 2.29 5.15
C SER A 112 -14.46 2.10 3.65
N GLU A 113 -15.04 1.04 3.06
CA GLU A 113 -15.03 0.83 1.61
C GLU A 113 -15.73 1.98 0.88
N SER A 114 -16.75 2.56 1.53
CA SER A 114 -17.47 3.72 1.04
C SER A 114 -16.83 5.00 1.56
N VAL A 115 -16.25 5.79 0.65
CA VAL A 115 -15.60 7.07 0.94
C VAL A 115 -16.64 8.20 0.83
N THR A 116 -16.86 8.93 1.92
CA THR A 116 -17.77 10.08 1.96
C THR A 116 -17.03 11.38 1.66
N ALA A 117 -17.77 12.37 1.13
CA ALA A 117 -17.25 13.71 0.81
C ALA A 117 -15.96 13.71 -0.05
N ALA A 118 -15.86 12.74 -0.96
CA ALA A 118 -14.71 12.64 -1.85
C ALA A 118 -14.76 13.70 -2.96
N ARG A 119 -13.59 14.07 -3.46
CA ARG A 119 -13.42 14.81 -4.71
C ARG A 119 -13.33 13.79 -5.84
N SER A 120 -14.18 13.85 -6.86
CA SER A 120 -14.09 12.97 -8.02
C SER A 120 -13.63 13.72 -9.24
N LEU A 121 -12.72 13.09 -9.99
CA LEU A 121 -12.49 13.41 -11.39
C LEU A 121 -13.50 12.69 -12.25
N ASP A 122 -13.91 13.32 -13.35
CA ASP A 122 -14.74 12.64 -14.33
C ASP A 122 -13.93 11.62 -15.15
N PRO A 123 -14.60 10.59 -15.71
CA PRO A 123 -13.96 9.63 -16.61
C PRO A 123 -13.18 10.33 -17.72
N ALA A 124 -12.07 9.74 -18.12
CA ALA A 124 -11.21 10.24 -19.18
C ALA A 124 -10.82 9.13 -20.15
N ASN A 125 -10.09 9.47 -21.21
CA ASN A 125 -9.51 8.49 -22.13
C ASN A 125 -7.99 8.58 -22.09
N GLY A 126 -7.37 7.82 -21.19
CA GLY A 126 -5.90 7.72 -21.09
C GLY A 126 -5.21 8.96 -20.52
N ARG A 127 -5.87 9.71 -19.62
CA ARG A 127 -5.29 10.90 -18.99
C ARG A 127 -4.37 10.53 -17.83
N TRP A 128 -3.17 11.07 -17.81
CA TRP A 128 -2.28 11.00 -16.65
C TRP A 128 -2.65 12.07 -15.61
N VAL A 129 -2.74 11.67 -14.34
CA VAL A 129 -3.08 12.56 -13.23
C VAL A 129 -2.07 12.35 -12.11
N ASN A 130 -1.32 13.40 -11.76
CA ASN A 130 -0.45 13.35 -10.59
C ASN A 130 -1.28 13.64 -9.32
N ALA A 131 -1.78 12.59 -8.66
CA ALA A 131 -2.64 12.75 -7.48
C ALA A 131 -1.97 13.51 -6.32
N TYR A 132 -0.63 13.53 -6.24
CA TYR A 132 0.12 14.24 -5.19
C TYR A 132 -0.11 15.75 -5.22
N ARG A 133 -0.36 16.33 -6.41
CA ARG A 133 -0.63 17.77 -6.59
C ARG A 133 -1.93 18.23 -5.92
N TYR A 134 -2.87 17.34 -5.62
CA TYR A 134 -4.06 17.68 -4.84
C TYR A 134 -3.79 17.90 -3.35
N PHE A 135 -2.58 17.57 -2.88
CA PHE A 135 -2.19 17.60 -1.48
C PHE A 135 -0.83 18.30 -1.28
N SER A 136 -0.23 18.85 -2.33
CA SER A 136 1.01 19.64 -2.24
C SER A 136 1.17 20.54 -3.46
N SER A 137 1.70 21.75 -3.26
CA SER A 137 2.12 22.65 -4.33
C SER A 137 3.53 22.36 -4.84
N LYS A 138 4.30 21.49 -4.16
CA LYS A 138 5.65 21.12 -4.57
C LYS A 138 5.62 20.23 -5.81
N LEU A 139 6.68 20.31 -6.62
CA LEU A 139 6.86 19.44 -7.78
C LEU A 139 7.31 18.04 -7.30
N ILE A 140 6.34 17.18 -6.98
CA ILE A 140 6.55 15.81 -6.49
C ILE A 140 5.60 14.90 -7.25
N TRP A 141 6.06 13.71 -7.65
CA TRP A 141 5.24 12.74 -8.37
C TRP A 141 5.49 11.32 -7.85
N PRO A 142 4.48 10.43 -7.92
CA PRO A 142 4.65 9.03 -7.55
C PRO A 142 5.60 8.34 -8.51
N ARG A 143 6.26 7.28 -8.05
CA ARG A 143 7.11 6.47 -8.92
C ARG A 143 6.27 5.85 -10.05
N GLY A 144 6.84 5.82 -11.27
CA GLY A 144 6.15 5.28 -12.45
C GLY A 144 5.21 6.29 -13.12
N PHE A 145 5.13 7.52 -12.61
CA PHE A 145 4.45 8.60 -13.33
C PHE A 145 5.30 9.06 -14.53
N PRO A 146 4.73 9.29 -15.71
CA PRO A 146 5.52 9.66 -16.89
C PRO A 146 6.23 10.99 -16.68
N LEU A 147 7.55 11.02 -16.96
CA LEU A 147 8.35 12.23 -16.80
C LEU A 147 7.90 13.37 -17.71
N SER A 148 7.30 13.07 -18.86
CA SER A 148 6.70 14.06 -19.76
C SER A 148 5.50 14.79 -19.15
N GLU A 149 4.90 14.24 -18.10
CA GLU A 149 3.65 14.73 -17.49
C GLU A 149 3.86 15.43 -16.15
N ILE A 150 5.09 15.48 -15.61
CA ILE A 150 5.34 15.95 -14.23
C ILE A 150 4.95 17.43 -14.02
N HIS A 151 4.95 18.21 -15.08
CA HIS A 151 4.53 19.62 -15.06
C HIS A 151 3.04 19.82 -15.41
N SER A 152 2.35 18.77 -15.87
CA SER A 152 0.94 18.83 -16.27
C SER A 152 0.06 19.32 -15.13
N GLU A 153 -0.87 20.21 -15.45
CA GLU A 153 -1.86 20.70 -14.49
C GLU A 153 -2.77 19.55 -14.06
N VAL A 154 -3.24 19.61 -12.81
CA VAL A 154 -4.23 18.65 -12.33
C VAL A 154 -5.63 19.08 -12.73
N PRO A 155 -6.48 18.18 -13.24
CA PRO A 155 -7.85 18.53 -13.60
C PRO A 155 -8.67 18.95 -12.37
N GLU A 156 -9.69 19.78 -12.59
CA GLU A 156 -10.65 20.15 -11.55
C GLU A 156 -11.44 18.93 -11.08
N THR A 157 -11.75 18.92 -9.79
CA THR A 157 -12.54 17.86 -9.14
C THR A 157 -13.88 18.39 -8.67
N ARG A 158 -14.92 17.55 -8.69
CA ARG A 158 -16.22 17.86 -8.08
C ARG A 158 -16.42 17.08 -6.79
N LEU A 159 -17.04 17.69 -5.80
CA LEU A 159 -17.45 16.96 -4.60
C LEU A 159 -18.54 15.96 -4.98
N VAL A 160 -18.38 14.71 -4.56
CA VAL A 160 -19.36 13.65 -4.75
C VAL A 160 -19.83 13.12 -3.41
N SER A 161 -21.02 12.51 -3.43
CA SER A 161 -21.53 11.73 -2.31
C SER A 161 -20.66 10.50 -2.04
N ALA A 162 -21.12 9.66 -1.11
CA ALA A 162 -20.53 8.35 -0.84
C ALA A 162 -20.20 7.60 -2.15
N THR A 163 -18.92 7.26 -2.32
CA THR A 163 -18.42 6.51 -3.48
C THR A 163 -17.72 5.25 -2.97
N ARG A 164 -18.06 4.11 -3.56
CA ARG A 164 -17.41 2.85 -3.25
C ARG A 164 -15.99 2.83 -3.82
N SER A 165 -15.01 2.49 -3.01
CA SER A 165 -13.60 2.38 -3.41
C SER A 165 -12.94 1.20 -2.69
N PRO A 166 -12.81 0.03 -3.36
CA PRO A 166 -12.24 -1.17 -2.75
C PRO A 166 -10.71 -1.20 -2.74
N ILE A 167 -10.05 -0.20 -3.34
CA ILE A 167 -8.62 0.07 -3.20
C ILE A 167 -8.44 1.52 -2.80
N GLN A 168 -7.82 1.77 -1.66
CA GLN A 168 -7.61 3.14 -1.17
C GLN A 168 -6.17 3.34 -0.71
N GLN A 169 -5.41 4.13 -1.45
CA GLN A 169 -4.09 4.56 -1.03
C GLN A 169 -4.17 5.75 -0.07
N GLY A 170 -3.34 5.76 0.97
CA GLY A 170 -2.93 6.92 1.74
C GLY A 170 -1.60 7.46 1.25
N LEU A 171 -1.34 8.73 1.51
CA LEU A 171 -0.06 9.35 1.18
C LEU A 171 0.91 9.18 2.35
N ALA A 172 2.17 8.90 2.04
CA ALA A 172 3.24 8.80 3.02
C ALA A 172 4.10 10.07 2.99
N ASN A 173 4.30 10.70 4.15
CA ASN A 173 5.16 11.88 4.28
C ASN A 173 6.64 11.52 4.07
N GLY A 174 7.45 12.50 3.65
CA GLY A 174 8.82 12.24 3.19
C GLY A 174 8.83 11.54 1.83
N SER A 175 9.93 10.88 1.47
CA SER A 175 10.15 10.34 0.12
C SER A 175 10.13 8.81 -0.02
N PRO A 176 9.31 8.02 0.72
CA PRO A 176 9.39 6.55 0.64
C PRO A 176 9.04 6.02 -0.75
N ASP A 177 8.03 6.61 -1.41
CA ASP A 177 7.59 6.25 -2.76
C ASP A 177 7.51 7.43 -3.73
N VAL A 178 8.57 8.24 -3.73
CA VAL A 178 8.82 9.25 -4.77
C VAL A 178 9.79 8.69 -5.80
N ASP A 179 9.63 9.13 -7.06
CA ASP A 179 10.46 8.73 -8.19
C ASP A 179 11.96 8.96 -7.97
N ALA A 180 12.81 8.11 -8.57
CA ALA A 180 14.26 8.18 -8.39
C ALA A 180 14.86 9.44 -9.04
N VAL A 181 14.31 9.92 -10.16
CA VAL A 181 14.76 11.16 -10.80
C VAL A 181 14.50 12.36 -9.90
N TRP A 182 13.35 12.40 -9.24
CA TRP A 182 13.04 13.43 -8.26
C TRP A 182 14.03 13.42 -7.08
N ARG A 183 14.37 12.24 -6.55
CA ARG A 183 15.35 12.12 -5.46
C ARG A 183 16.75 12.51 -5.90
N LEU A 184 17.07 12.33 -7.19
CA LEU A 184 18.37 12.70 -7.72
C LEU A 184 18.52 14.21 -7.89
N ILE A 185 17.44 14.91 -8.27
CA ILE A 185 17.52 16.31 -8.70
C ILE A 185 16.93 17.32 -7.69
N LEU A 186 15.99 16.90 -6.84
CA LEU A 186 15.33 17.77 -5.85
C LEU A 186 15.62 17.36 -4.40
N ASP A 187 15.40 16.08 -4.06
CA ASP A 187 15.64 15.48 -2.73
C ASP A 187 15.16 16.31 -1.51
N GLU A 188 14.03 17.00 -1.64
CA GLU A 188 13.55 17.90 -0.59
C GLU A 188 12.77 17.18 0.51
N THR A 189 12.78 17.71 1.73
CA THR A 189 11.81 17.27 2.75
C THR A 189 10.42 17.85 2.45
N PHE A 190 9.38 17.02 2.65
CA PHE A 190 8.01 17.46 2.49
C PHE A 190 7.03 16.62 3.31
N THR A 191 5.87 17.21 3.55
CA THR A 191 4.68 16.54 4.05
C THR A 191 3.51 16.87 3.13
N PHE A 192 2.56 15.96 3.01
CA PHE A 192 1.33 16.21 2.29
C PHE A 192 0.34 16.97 3.19
N GLY A 193 -0.39 17.90 2.59
CA GLY A 193 -1.52 18.54 3.22
C GLY A 193 -2.67 17.56 3.44
N ASN A 194 -3.41 17.76 4.53
CA ASN A 194 -4.66 17.03 4.75
C ASN A 194 -5.74 17.55 3.81
N GLY A 195 -6.58 16.65 3.30
CA GLY A 195 -7.71 17.03 2.47
C GLY A 195 -8.61 15.84 2.14
N PRO A 196 -9.79 16.10 1.54
CA PRO A 196 -10.67 15.04 1.10
C PRO A 196 -9.98 14.14 0.06
N SER A 197 -10.26 12.84 0.14
CA SER A 197 -9.79 11.84 -0.83
C SER A 197 -10.18 12.23 -2.25
N VAL A 198 -9.33 11.86 -3.22
CA VAL A 198 -9.58 12.06 -4.64
C VAL A 198 -9.89 10.70 -5.30
N VAL A 199 -11.03 10.61 -5.97
CA VAL A 199 -11.46 9.45 -6.75
C VAL A 199 -11.06 9.68 -8.21
N LEU A 200 -10.28 8.74 -8.75
CA LEU A 200 -9.91 8.69 -10.15
C LEU A 200 -10.88 7.76 -10.86
N GLN A 201 -11.89 8.33 -11.53
CA GLN A 201 -12.82 7.57 -12.37
C GLN A 201 -12.09 6.96 -13.58
N ALA A 202 -12.76 6.03 -14.27
CA ALA A 202 -12.19 5.26 -15.38
C ALA A 202 -11.38 6.10 -16.39
N GLY A 203 -10.23 5.59 -16.80
CA GLY A 203 -9.33 6.21 -17.77
C GLY A 203 -8.48 7.37 -17.26
N ASN A 204 -8.51 7.65 -15.96
CA ASN A 204 -7.53 8.49 -15.27
C ASN A 204 -6.45 7.63 -14.61
N TRP A 205 -5.21 7.79 -15.04
CA TRP A 205 -4.08 7.00 -14.56
C TRP A 205 -3.25 7.77 -13.54
N CYS A 206 -3.05 7.16 -12.38
CA CYS A 206 -2.03 7.56 -11.40
C CYS A 206 -1.44 6.31 -10.78
N PRO A 207 -0.11 6.11 -10.80
CA PRO A 207 0.50 5.01 -10.07
C PRO A 207 0.15 5.10 -8.58
N PHE A 208 0.01 3.94 -7.96
CA PHE A 208 -0.13 3.78 -6.53
C PHE A 208 0.84 2.69 -6.07
N ASN A 209 1.05 2.54 -4.78
CA ASN A 209 2.08 1.72 -4.16
C ASN A 209 1.53 0.96 -2.96
N THR A 210 2.45 0.34 -2.23
CA THR A 210 2.23 -0.54 -1.09
C THR A 210 2.66 0.09 0.24
N GLN A 211 2.92 1.41 0.27
CA GLN A 211 3.37 2.11 1.47
C GLN A 211 2.23 2.32 2.47
N SER A 212 1.01 2.55 1.97
CA SER A 212 -0.17 2.76 2.81
C SER A 212 -1.44 2.48 2.00
N THR A 213 -1.76 1.24 1.70
CA THR A 213 -2.88 0.93 0.79
C THR A 213 -3.84 -0.05 1.42
N TRP A 214 -5.13 0.26 1.29
CA TRP A 214 -6.23 -0.51 1.86
C TRP A 214 -6.95 -1.28 0.77
N TRP A 215 -7.31 -2.52 1.08
CA TRP A 215 -7.91 -3.45 0.13
C TRP A 215 -9.12 -4.14 0.74
N TRP A 216 -10.20 -4.17 -0.02
CA TRP A 216 -11.41 -4.94 0.31
C TRP A 216 -11.47 -6.24 -0.51
N PRO A 217 -12.23 -7.26 -0.04
CA PRO A 217 -12.21 -8.60 -0.62
C PRO A 217 -12.46 -8.66 -2.12
N ILE A 218 -13.31 -7.78 -2.65
CA ILE A 218 -13.59 -7.69 -4.09
C ILE A 218 -12.33 -7.40 -4.92
N ALA A 219 -11.33 -6.73 -4.34
CA ALA A 219 -10.09 -6.33 -4.99
C ALA A 219 -8.90 -7.24 -4.63
N TYR A 220 -9.07 -8.25 -3.77
CA TYR A 220 -7.98 -9.16 -3.39
C TYR A 220 -7.31 -9.89 -4.58
N PRO A 221 -7.99 -10.28 -5.66
CA PRO A 221 -7.32 -10.83 -6.84
C PRO A 221 -6.26 -9.90 -7.45
N LEU A 222 -6.32 -8.60 -7.16
CA LEU A 222 -5.43 -7.56 -7.66
C LEU A 222 -4.29 -7.22 -6.69
N LEU A 223 -4.17 -7.93 -5.55
CA LEU A 223 -3.09 -7.74 -4.57
C LEU A 223 -1.72 -8.22 -5.06
N TYR A 224 -1.69 -9.09 -6.08
CA TYR A 224 -0.49 -9.76 -6.53
C TYR A 224 0.64 -8.77 -6.88
N LEU A 225 1.79 -8.95 -6.22
CA LEU A 225 3.04 -8.29 -6.51
C LEU A 225 3.88 -9.12 -7.49
N PRO A 226 4.12 -8.64 -8.72
CA PRO A 226 4.96 -9.34 -9.70
C PRO A 226 6.34 -9.68 -9.14
N SER A 227 6.75 -10.94 -9.29
CA SER A 227 7.86 -11.51 -8.49
C SER A 227 9.23 -11.49 -9.16
N TYR A 228 9.28 -11.35 -10.48
CA TYR A 228 10.51 -11.39 -11.29
C TYR A 228 10.87 -10.05 -11.95
N CYS A 229 10.21 -8.96 -11.54
CA CYS A 229 10.63 -7.61 -11.90
C CYS A 229 11.50 -7.00 -10.79
N SER A 230 12.10 -5.84 -11.06
CA SER A 230 12.87 -5.14 -10.03
C SER A 230 11.98 -4.71 -8.86
N PHE A 231 12.59 -4.57 -7.67
CA PHE A 231 11.93 -4.29 -6.39
C PHE A 231 10.92 -3.13 -6.44
N ARG A 232 11.21 -2.07 -7.19
CA ARG A 232 10.32 -0.90 -7.29
C ARG A 232 9.33 -0.98 -8.44
N MET A 233 9.56 -1.87 -9.40
CA MET A 233 8.70 -2.03 -10.58
C MET A 233 7.45 -2.86 -10.26
N CYS A 234 7.50 -3.73 -9.24
CA CYS A 234 6.35 -4.57 -8.88
C CYS A 234 5.14 -3.71 -8.47
N ASP A 235 5.36 -2.65 -7.69
CA ASP A 235 4.30 -1.76 -7.23
C ASP A 235 3.69 -0.99 -8.41
N ILE A 236 4.54 -0.49 -9.31
CA ILE A 236 4.12 0.23 -10.52
C ILE A 236 3.20 -0.67 -11.36
N TRP A 237 3.66 -1.89 -11.69
CA TRP A 237 2.87 -2.83 -12.48
C TRP A 237 1.57 -3.25 -11.80
N LYS A 238 1.65 -3.61 -10.51
CA LYS A 238 0.46 -3.94 -9.70
C LYS A 238 -0.55 -2.80 -9.78
N SER A 239 -0.10 -1.55 -9.65
CA SER A 239 -0.97 -0.39 -9.65
C SER A 239 -1.74 -0.19 -10.96
N PHE A 240 -1.07 -0.38 -12.10
CA PHE A 240 -1.72 -0.21 -13.40
C PHE A 240 -2.65 -1.36 -13.74
N ILE A 241 -2.26 -2.60 -13.41
CA ILE A 241 -3.12 -3.77 -13.58
C ILE A 241 -4.38 -3.61 -12.71
N ALA A 242 -4.20 -3.25 -11.44
CA ALA A 242 -5.30 -3.06 -10.52
C ALA A 242 -6.26 -1.95 -10.97
N GLN A 243 -5.75 -0.79 -11.40
CA GLN A 243 -6.57 0.29 -11.95
C GLN A 243 -7.38 -0.17 -13.17
N ARG A 244 -6.72 -0.82 -14.14
CA ARG A 244 -7.39 -1.28 -15.35
C ARG A 244 -8.52 -2.28 -15.04
N CYS A 245 -8.25 -3.24 -14.16
CA CYS A 245 -9.22 -4.26 -13.77
C CYS A 245 -10.37 -3.66 -12.95
N LEU A 246 -10.10 -2.72 -12.05
CA LEU A 246 -11.14 -2.05 -11.27
C LEU A 246 -12.18 -1.37 -12.16
N TRP A 247 -11.75 -0.75 -13.27
CA TRP A 247 -12.69 -0.09 -14.18
C TRP A 247 -13.68 -1.06 -14.86
N GLU A 248 -13.32 -2.34 -14.97
CA GLU A 248 -14.22 -3.38 -15.49
C GLU A 248 -15.10 -4.01 -14.40
N LEU A 249 -14.74 -3.85 -13.12
CA LEU A 249 -15.49 -4.38 -11.99
C LEU A 249 -16.70 -3.52 -11.59
N GLY A 250 -16.79 -2.29 -12.13
CA GLY A 250 -17.81 -1.29 -11.77
C GLY A 250 -17.59 -0.69 -10.39
#